data_AF-A0A8A4UWF2-F1
#
_entry.id   AF-A0A8A4UWF2-F1
#
_cell.length_a   1.000
_cell.length_b   1.000
_cell.length_c   1.000
_cell.angle_alpha   90.00
_cell.angle_beta   90.00
_cell.angle_gamma   90.00
#
_symmetry.space_group_name_H-M   'P 1'
#
loop_
_entity.id
_entity.type
_entity.pdbx_description
1 polymer ?
#
loop_
_entity_poly.entity_id
_entity_poly.type
_entity_poly.pdbx_seq_one_letter_code
_entity_poly.pdbx_strand_id
1 'polypeptide(L)'
;MIDNKNLLKILRTELRKMSNGERFKFLTYKKDRSISVEKTGDSFEIIENGYRKIVWHNLTEVEALKQIKKLQKIEFPRSNKLYLVRN
;
A
#
# COMPACT_ATOMS: atom_id res chain seq x y z
N MET A 1 -3.92 -13.31 -4.36
CA MET A 1 -3.81 -12.96 -2.92
C MET A 1 -2.36 -13.16 -2.49
N ILE A 2 -1.89 -12.36 -1.55
CA ILE A 2 -0.51 -12.38 -1.05
C ILE A 2 -0.51 -12.58 0.46
N ASP A 3 0.55 -13.14 1.01
CA ASP A 3 0.71 -13.20 2.46
C ASP A 3 1.04 -11.81 3.00
N ASN A 4 0.42 -11.42 4.10
CA ASN A 4 0.66 -10.14 4.75
C ASN A 4 2.15 -9.99 5.12
N LYS A 5 2.81 -11.06 5.56
CA LYS A 5 4.27 -11.08 5.83
C LYS A 5 5.11 -10.66 4.62
N ASN A 6 4.64 -10.93 3.40
CA ASN A 6 5.34 -10.61 2.16
C ASN A 6 4.99 -9.23 1.59
N LEU A 7 4.08 -8.48 2.24
CA LEU A 7 3.59 -7.19 1.74
C LEU A 7 4.73 -6.21 1.44
N LEU A 8 5.69 -6.03 2.36
CA LEU A 8 6.79 -5.07 2.17
C LEU A 8 7.73 -5.47 1.03
N LYS A 9 7.96 -6.77 0.84
CA LYS A 9 8.79 -7.28 -0.26
C LYS A 9 8.12 -6.99 -1.61
N ILE A 10 6.83 -7.28 -1.69
CA ILE A 10 6.03 -7.04 -2.91
C ILE A 10 5.93 -5.55 -3.18
N LEU A 11 5.60 -4.74 -2.17
CA LEU A 11 5.55 -3.29 -2.25
C LEU A 11 6.82 -2.72 -2.88
N ARG A 12 8.01 -3.11 -2.40
CA ARG A 12 9.28 -2.66 -2.97
C ARG A 12 9.42 -3.01 -4.45
N THR A 13 9.01 -4.21 -4.85
CA THR A 13 9.04 -4.63 -6.26
C THR A 13 8.05 -3.84 -7.10
N GLU A 14 6.85 -3.57 -6.59
CA GLU A 14 5.82 -2.80 -7.31
C GLU A 14 6.25 -1.33 -7.46
N LEU A 15 6.72 -0.66 -6.40
CA LEU A 15 7.17 0.74 -6.45
C LEU A 15 8.23 0.99 -7.53
N ARG A 16 9.11 0.02 -7.77
CA ARG A 16 10.18 0.10 -8.78
C ARG A 16 9.71 -0.17 -10.20
N LYS A 17 8.59 -0.87 -10.36
CA LYS A 17 7.99 -1.20 -11.65
C LYS A 17 6.93 -0.17 -12.06
N MET A 18 6.43 0.61 -11.11
CA MET A 18 5.36 1.56 -11.35
C MET A 18 5.75 2.63 -12.34
N SER A 19 4.90 2.80 -13.35
CA SER A 19 4.91 3.97 -14.23
C SER A 19 4.06 5.09 -13.63
N ASN A 20 4.28 6.33 -14.08
CA ASN A 20 3.51 7.48 -13.61
C ASN A 20 2.00 7.28 -13.88
N GLY A 21 1.16 7.53 -12.89
CA GLY A 21 -0.29 7.33 -12.96
C GLY A 21 -0.76 5.90 -12.67
N GLU A 22 0.15 4.93 -12.54
CA GLU A 22 -0.25 3.59 -12.09
C GLU A 22 -0.64 3.60 -10.61
N ARG A 23 -1.59 2.74 -10.25
CA ARG A 23 -2.02 2.59 -8.86
C ARG A 23 -2.17 1.12 -8.52
N PHE A 24 -1.77 0.75 -7.31
CA PHE A 24 -2.16 -0.55 -6.75
C PHE A 24 -2.72 -0.38 -5.34
N LYS A 25 -3.46 -1.39 -4.89
CA LYS A 25 -4.06 -1.40 -3.55
C LYS A 25 -3.94 -2.77 -2.89
N PHE A 26 -3.66 -2.73 -1.60
CA PHE A 26 -3.79 -3.87 -0.70
C PHE A 26 -5.13 -3.81 0.01
N LEU A 27 -5.87 -4.91 0.02
CA LEU A 27 -7.16 -5.01 0.71
C LEU A 27 -7.18 -6.19 1.68
N THR A 28 -7.92 -6.05 2.78
CA THR A 28 -8.32 -7.17 3.63
C THR A 28 -9.18 -8.17 2.88
N TYR A 29 -9.32 -9.37 3.43
CA TYR A 29 -10.24 -10.38 2.89
C TYR A 29 -11.68 -9.86 2.76
N LYS A 30 -12.14 -9.11 3.77
CA LYS A 30 -13.47 -8.49 3.79
C LYS A 30 -13.60 -7.26 2.88
N LYS A 31 -12.49 -6.75 2.34
CA LYS A 31 -12.41 -5.54 1.51
C LYS A 31 -12.93 -4.26 2.19
N ASP A 32 -13.03 -4.28 3.52
CA ASP A 32 -13.46 -3.17 4.37
C ASP A 32 -12.32 -2.21 4.72
N ARG A 33 -11.07 -2.65 4.54
CA ARG A 33 -9.86 -1.85 4.78
C ARG A 33 -8.91 -1.99 3.61
N SER A 34 -8.33 -0.87 3.21
CA SER A 34 -7.36 -0.83 2.13
C SER A 34 -6.26 0.20 2.31
N ILE A 35 -5.11 -0.12 1.74
CA ILE A 35 -3.98 0.81 1.57
C ILE A 35 -3.71 0.86 0.07
N SER A 36 -3.86 2.03 -0.54
CA SER A 36 -3.56 2.25 -1.95
C SER A 36 -2.28 3.06 -2.09
N VAL A 37 -1.56 2.81 -3.19
CA VAL A 37 -0.33 3.51 -3.55
C VAL A 37 -0.42 3.90 -5.01
N GLU A 38 -0.09 5.15 -5.29
CA GLU A 38 -0.08 5.72 -6.63
C GLU A 38 1.27 6.38 -6.91
N LYS A 39 1.72 6.29 -8.16
CA LYS A 39 2.91 6.98 -8.63
C LYS A 39 2.52 8.34 -9.20
N THR A 40 3.06 9.41 -8.63
CA THR A 40 2.77 10.79 -9.04
C THR A 40 4.07 11.51 -9.36
N GLY A 41 4.42 11.51 -10.64
CA GLY A 41 5.72 11.95 -11.15
C GLY A 41 6.86 11.17 -10.51
N ASP A 42 7.81 11.88 -9.89
CA ASP A 42 8.94 11.27 -9.18
C ASP A 42 8.59 10.79 -7.76
N SER A 43 7.41 11.12 -7.26
CA SER A 43 6.95 10.80 -5.91
C SER A 43 5.89 9.71 -5.88
N PHE A 44 5.42 9.37 -4.67
CA PHE A 44 4.35 8.43 -4.42
C PHE A 44 3.30 9.04 -3.50
N GLU A 45 2.05 8.66 -3.73
CA GLU A 45 0.94 8.95 -2.83
C GLU A 45 0.46 7.67 -2.16
N ILE A 46 0.17 7.75 -0.87
CA ILE A 46 -0.42 6.65 -0.10
C ILE A 46 -1.79 7.09 0.41
N ILE A 47 -2.78 6.24 0.18
CA ILE A 47 -4.15 6.46 0.64
C ILE A 47 -4.53 5.32 1.58
N GLU A 48 -4.76 5.65 2.84
CA GLU A 48 -5.37 4.75 3.83
C GLU A 48 -6.88 4.91 3.78
N ASN A 49 -7.58 3.78 3.63
CA ASN A 49 -9.03 3.70 3.68
C ASN A 49 -9.41 2.53 4.60
N GLY A 50 -9.42 2.78 5.91
CA GLY A 50 -9.73 1.76 6.90
C GLY A 50 -10.13 2.37 8.23
N TYR A 51 -9.32 2.16 9.28
CA TYR A 51 -9.51 2.78 10.60
C TYR A 51 -9.48 4.31 10.50
N ARG A 52 -8.59 4.85 9.68
CA ARG A 52 -8.56 6.26 9.32
C ARG A 52 -8.68 6.41 7.80
N LYS A 53 -9.01 7.63 7.36
CA LYS A 53 -9.06 8.03 5.96
C LYS A 53 -8.07 9.17 5.76
N ILE A 54 -6.81 8.81 5.56
CA ILE A 54 -5.70 9.76 5.45
C ILE A 54 -5.00 9.55 4.11
N VAL A 55 -4.57 10.65 3.52
CA VAL A 55 -3.75 10.68 2.32
C VAL A 55 -2.40 11.29 2.67
N TRP A 56 -1.32 10.66 2.23
CA TRP A 56 0.03 11.21 2.29
C TRP A 56 0.52 11.46 0.87
N HIS A 57 0.98 12.68 0.62
CA HIS A 57 1.44 13.16 -0.67
C HIS A 57 2.97 13.24 -0.72
N ASN A 58 3.51 13.26 -1.94
CA ASN A 58 4.92 13.57 -2.23
C ASN A 58 5.93 12.69 -1.48
N LEU A 59 5.64 11.41 -1.28
CA LEU A 59 6.52 10.49 -0.57
C LEU A 59 7.61 9.93 -1.49
N THR A 60 8.82 9.78 -0.97
CA THR A 60 9.88 8.99 -1.61
C THR A 60 9.64 7.48 -1.46
N GLU A 61 10.33 6.63 -2.24
CA GLU A 61 10.23 5.16 -2.11
C GLU A 61 10.48 4.70 -0.66
N VAL A 62 11.50 5.29 -0.01
CA VAL A 62 11.89 4.94 1.37
C VAL A 62 10.82 5.35 2.38
N GLU A 63 10.23 6.53 2.22
CA GLU A 63 9.17 7.02 3.08
C GLU A 63 7.88 6.21 2.89
N ALA A 64 7.52 5.91 1.65
CA ALA A 64 6.38 5.07 1.33
C ALA A 64 6.50 3.68 1.99
N LEU A 65 7.67 3.05 1.90
CA LEU A 65 7.96 1.77 2.57
C LEU A 65 7.81 1.87 4.10
N LYS A 66 8.36 2.92 4.71
CA LYS A 66 8.25 3.14 6.16
C LYS A 66 6.80 3.37 6.58
N GLN A 67 6.05 4.14 5.80
CA GLN A 67 4.67 4.48 6.10
C GLN A 67 3.77 3.25 6.00
N ILE A 68 3.88 2.47 4.91
CA ILE A 68 3.08 1.26 4.75
C ILE A 68 3.45 0.22 5.81
N LYS A 69 4.70 0.11 6.24
CA LYS A 69 5.08 -0.77 7.37
C LYS A 69 4.34 -0.42 8.65
N LYS A 70 4.08 0.86 8.93
CA LYS A 70 3.28 1.29 10.08
C LYS A 70 1.81 0.95 9.86
N LEU A 71 1.26 1.34 8.71
CA LEU A 71 -0.14 1.11 8.36
C LEU A 71 -0.49 -0.38 8.33
N GLN A 72 0.41 -1.24 7.86
CA GLN A 72 0.24 -2.69 7.87
C GLN A 72 -0.07 -3.24 9.28
N LYS A 73 0.56 -2.69 10.33
CA LYS A 73 0.31 -3.11 11.71
C LYS A 73 -1.02 -2.60 12.26
N ILE A 74 -1.47 -1.44 11.78
CA ILE A 74 -2.69 -0.77 12.23
C ILE A 74 -3.92 -1.34 11.50
N GLU A 75 -3.85 -1.41 10.18
CA GLU A 75 -4.95 -1.82 9.30
C GLU A 75 -5.08 -3.33 9.18
N PHE A 76 -3.96 -4.06 9.17
CA PHE A 76 -3.91 -5.51 8.95
C PHE A 76 -3.35 -6.32 10.13
N PRO A 77 -3.67 -6.02 11.42
CA PRO A 77 -3.05 -6.67 12.58
C PRO A 77 -3.31 -8.18 12.66
N ARG A 78 -4.47 -8.63 12.13
CA ARG A 78 -4.89 -10.04 12.17
C ARG A 78 -5.10 -10.65 10.78
N SER A 79 -4.80 -9.90 9.72
CA SER A 79 -4.96 -10.41 8.35
C SER A 79 -3.74 -11.22 7.95
N ASN A 80 -3.90 -12.52 7.72
CA ASN A 80 -2.81 -13.37 7.24
C ASN A 80 -2.58 -13.22 5.74
N LYS A 81 -3.66 -13.00 4.98
CA LYS A 81 -3.62 -12.81 3.52
C LYS A 81 -4.32 -11.51 3.13
N LEU A 82 -3.82 -10.91 2.06
CA LEU A 82 -4.33 -9.66 1.49
C LEU A 82 -4.58 -9.83 -0.01
N TYR A 83 -5.54 -9.09 -0.54
CA TYR A 83 -5.66 -8.93 -1.99
C TYR A 83 -4.71 -7.84 -2.45
N LEU A 84 -4.00 -8.10 -3.55
CA LEU A 84 -3.28 -7.09 -4.31
C LEU A 84 -4.09 -6.86 -5.59
N VAL A 85 -4.53 -5.62 -5.79
CA VAL A 85 -5.26 -5.20 -6.99
C VAL A 85 -4.43 -4.10 -7.66
N ARG A 86 -4.21 -4.24 -8.97
CA ARG A 86 -3.51 -3.26 -9.80
C ARG A 86 -4.55 -2.60 -10.70
N ASN A 87 -4.52 -1.28 -10.77
CA ASN A 87 -5.44 -0.43 -11.53
C ASN A 87 -4.66 0.47 -12.47
#